data_AF-A0A1W9QSE2-F1
#
_entry.id   AF-A0A1W9QSE2-F1
#
_cell.length_a   1.000
_cell.length_b   1.000
_cell.length_c   1.000
_cell.angle_alpha   90.00
_cell.angle_beta   90.00
_cell.angle_gamma   90.00
#
_symmetry.space_group_name_H-M   'P 1'
#
loop_
_entity.id
_entity.type
_entity.pdbx_description
1 polymer ?
#
loop_
_entity_poly.entity_id
_entity_poly.type
_entity_poly.pdbx_seq_one_letter_code
_entity_poly.pdbx_strand_id
1 'polypeptide(L)'
;MKKYILLTVVAMLATVGLSAQEYKVVTTIESVVPMGIGRSRIVETTDSLDVVNFTTSRTNGKKSKQKDVSRSDAKVDKFDETKLLNFYSAVGINFQNIASNDAMISSKINKLVKEGWELKFVLSGVESDAGKGDGTGIFITRFIFYRE
;
A
#
# COMPACT_ATOMS: atom_id res chain seq x y z
N MET A 1 -41.73 19.16 25.10
CA MET A 1 -41.51 18.13 24.06
C MET A 1 -40.60 18.61 22.93
N LYS A 2 -40.95 19.66 22.18
CA LYS A 2 -40.11 20.18 21.07
C LYS A 2 -38.66 20.56 21.46
N LYS A 3 -38.45 21.14 22.65
CA LYS A 3 -37.11 21.50 23.17
C LYS A 3 -36.23 20.29 23.46
N TYR A 4 -36.83 19.18 23.91
CA TYR A 4 -36.11 17.95 24.18
C TYR A 4 -35.73 17.25 22.87
N ILE A 5 -36.63 17.24 21.87
CA ILE A 5 -36.33 16.74 20.52
C ILE A 5 -35.17 17.51 19.89
N LEU A 6 -35.16 18.84 20.00
CA LEU A 6 -34.06 19.66 19.49
C LEU A 6 -32.74 19.33 20.19
N LEU A 7 -32.76 19.12 21.50
CA LEU A 7 -31.57 18.76 22.28
C LEU A 7 -31.03 17.38 21.88
N THR A 8 -31.91 16.40 21.62
CA THR A 8 -31.50 15.07 21.15
C THR A 8 -30.88 15.12 19.76
N VAL A 9 -31.44 15.93 18.85
CA VAL A 9 -30.90 16.12 17.49
C VAL A 9 -29.52 16.80 17.53
N VAL A 10 -29.35 17.83 18.37
CA VAL A 10 -28.05 18.50 18.54
C VAL A 10 -27.01 17.57 19.18
N ALA A 11 -27.39 16.75 20.16
CA ALA A 11 -26.49 15.76 20.75
C ALA A 11 -26.06 14.67 19.76
N MET A 12 -26.95 14.25 18.85
CA MET A 12 -26.63 13.29 17.77
C MET A 12 -25.71 13.89 16.70
N LEU A 13 -25.83 15.20 16.44
CA LEU A 13 -24.97 15.93 15.50
C LEU A 13 -23.59 16.25 16.11
N ALA A 14 -23.47 16.30 17.44
CA ALA A 14 -22.21 16.54 18.13
C ALA A 14 -21.27 15.32 18.17
N THR A 15 -21.76 14.12 17.84
CA THR A 15 -20.92 12.91 17.76
C THR A 15 -20.28 12.69 16.39
N VAL A 16 -20.56 13.56 15.41
CA VAL A 16 -19.99 13.46 14.06
C VAL A 16 -18.75 14.35 13.98
N GLY A 17 -17.57 13.75 14.00
CA GLY A 17 -16.32 14.43 13.61
C GLY A 17 -15.31 14.60 14.74
N LEU A 18 -14.68 13.50 15.13
CA LEU A 18 -13.37 13.49 15.80
C LEU A 18 -12.64 12.18 15.44
N SER A 19 -12.71 11.78 14.18
CA SER A 19 -11.86 10.72 13.66
C SER A 19 -10.56 11.37 13.15
N ALA A 20 -9.43 10.72 13.46
CA ALA A 20 -8.13 11.17 13.00
C ALA A 20 -7.95 10.71 11.55
N GLN A 21 -7.52 11.64 10.69
CA GLN A 21 -7.24 11.34 9.30
C GLN A 21 -6.11 10.31 9.19
N GLU A 22 -6.37 9.24 8.48
CA GLU A 22 -5.42 8.14 8.28
C GLU A 22 -5.16 7.90 6.79
N TYR A 23 -3.91 7.59 6.48
CA TYR A 23 -3.50 7.14 5.16
C TYR A 23 -2.98 5.71 5.23
N LYS A 24 -3.31 4.92 4.20
CA LYS A 24 -2.82 3.55 4.03
C LYS A 24 -2.30 3.37 2.61
N VAL A 25 -1.19 2.64 2.48
CA VAL A 25 -0.63 2.25 1.18
C VAL A 25 -0.76 0.74 1.01
N VAL A 26 -1.41 0.33 -0.07
CA VAL A 26 -1.41 -1.06 -0.55
C VAL A 26 -0.57 -1.12 -1.81
N THR A 27 0.32 -2.10 -1.90
CA THR A 27 1.23 -2.24 -3.04
C THR A 27 0.97 -3.56 -3.76
N THR A 28 0.91 -3.53 -5.09
CA THR A 28 1.03 -4.73 -5.91
C THR A 28 2.41 -4.78 -6.54
N ILE A 29 2.99 -5.98 -6.56
CA ILE A 29 4.20 -6.31 -7.32
C ILE A 29 3.79 -7.42 -8.28
N GLU A 30 3.99 -7.21 -9.57
CA GLU A 30 3.68 -8.17 -10.62
C GLU A 30 4.95 -8.45 -11.42
N SER A 31 5.39 -9.71 -11.36
CA SER A 31 6.64 -10.13 -11.97
C SER A 31 6.45 -10.44 -13.45
N VAL A 32 7.36 -9.89 -14.26
CA VAL A 32 7.49 -10.22 -15.69
C VAL A 32 8.68 -11.13 -16.00
N VAL A 33 9.23 -11.77 -14.95
CA VAL A 33 10.27 -12.80 -15.10
C VAL A 33 9.78 -13.95 -16.02
N PRO A 34 10.56 -14.38 -17.02
CA PRO A 34 10.19 -15.42 -17.96
C PRO A 34 10.07 -16.77 -17.26
N MET A 35 9.41 -17.74 -17.90
CA MET A 35 9.13 -19.06 -17.31
C MET A 35 8.20 -19.05 -16.09
N GLY A 36 7.73 -17.88 -15.64
CA GLY A 36 6.79 -17.77 -14.53
C GLY A 36 7.40 -18.08 -13.16
N ILE A 37 8.70 -17.86 -12.98
CA ILE A 37 9.43 -18.09 -11.71
C ILE A 37 9.26 -16.90 -10.73
N GLY A 38 8.58 -15.85 -11.18
CA GLY A 38 8.30 -14.63 -10.41
C GLY A 38 7.53 -14.82 -9.10
N ARG A 39 7.57 -13.77 -8.27
CA ARG A 39 6.79 -13.67 -7.02
C ARG A 39 5.86 -12.46 -7.06
N SER A 40 4.76 -12.55 -7.81
CA SER A 40 3.73 -11.51 -7.78
C SER A 40 2.95 -11.51 -6.47
N ARG A 41 2.75 -10.34 -5.84
CA ARG A 41 2.07 -10.20 -4.54
C ARG A 41 1.29 -8.89 -4.44
N ILE A 42 0.20 -8.90 -3.68
CA ILE A 42 -0.31 -7.69 -3.00
C ILE A 42 0.30 -7.68 -1.61
N VAL A 43 0.86 -6.54 -1.20
CA VAL A 43 1.49 -6.31 0.10
C VAL A 43 0.76 -5.18 0.81
N GLU A 44 0.39 -5.42 2.06
CA GLU A 44 -0.22 -4.45 2.96
C GLU A 44 0.41 -4.55 4.35
N THR A 45 0.86 -3.43 4.90
CA THR A 45 1.38 -3.40 6.27
C THR A 45 0.24 -3.37 7.28
N THR A 46 0.36 -4.14 8.37
CA THR A 46 -0.63 -4.20 9.46
C THR A 46 -0.17 -3.54 10.76
N ASP A 47 1.14 -3.29 10.90
CA ASP A 47 1.70 -2.49 12.00
C ASP A 47 1.84 -0.99 11.62
N SER A 48 1.81 -0.13 12.63
CA SER A 48 2.14 1.30 12.50
C SER A 48 3.63 1.52 12.81
N LEU A 49 4.27 2.40 12.02
CA LEU A 49 5.66 2.79 12.20
C LEU A 49 5.75 4.31 12.33
N ASP A 50 6.36 4.81 13.41
CA ASP A 50 6.58 6.24 13.60
C ASP A 50 7.86 6.68 12.89
N VAL A 51 7.71 7.51 11.85
CA VAL A 51 8.82 8.04 11.05
C VAL A 51 9.80 8.89 11.87
N VAL A 52 9.38 9.45 13.01
CA VAL A 52 10.24 10.25 13.90
C VAL A 52 11.41 9.41 14.42
N ASN A 53 11.18 8.13 14.72
CA ASN A 53 12.22 7.22 15.22
C ASN A 53 13.33 6.95 14.19
N PHE A 54 13.06 7.22 12.91
CA PHE A 54 13.99 6.98 11.80
C PHE A 54 14.45 8.26 11.10
N THR A 55 13.98 9.42 11.56
CA THR A 55 14.32 10.73 10.99
C THR A 55 15.46 11.34 11.77
N THR A 56 16.56 11.70 11.10
CA THR A 56 17.65 12.45 11.73
C THR A 56 17.77 13.86 11.15
N SER A 57 17.89 14.84 12.04
CA SER A 57 18.12 16.24 11.66
C SER A 57 19.60 16.58 11.74
N ARG A 58 20.05 17.46 10.85
CA ARG A 58 21.40 18.03 10.91
C ARG A 58 21.38 19.33 11.71
N THR A 59 22.20 19.44 12.75
CA THR A 59 22.24 20.64 13.59
C THR A 59 23.02 21.80 12.99
N ASN A 60 23.92 21.53 12.03
CA ASN A 60 24.76 22.54 11.37
C ASN A 60 25.10 22.19 9.91
N GLY A 61 24.26 21.37 9.27
CA GLY A 61 24.50 20.86 7.91
C GLY A 61 25.59 19.78 7.80
N LYS A 62 26.44 19.57 8.82
CA LYS A 62 27.56 18.62 8.79
C LYS A 62 27.38 17.41 9.71
N LYS A 63 26.84 17.60 10.92
CA LYS A 63 26.69 16.52 11.92
C LYS A 63 25.26 15.97 11.93
N SER A 64 25.12 14.64 12.00
CA SER A 64 23.84 13.92 12.11
C SER A 64 24.01 12.63 12.91
N LYS A 65 22.94 12.15 13.56
CA LYS A 65 22.86 10.82 14.18
C LYS A 65 22.49 9.70 13.19
N GLN A 66 22.68 9.91 11.88
CA GLN A 66 22.29 8.94 10.86
C GLN A 66 22.93 7.55 11.07
N LYS A 67 24.13 7.49 11.66
CA LYS A 67 24.80 6.22 11.98
C LYS A 67 24.11 5.44 13.10
N ASP A 68 23.35 6.12 13.95
CA ASP A 68 22.66 5.54 15.10
C ASP A 68 21.26 5.01 14.70
N VAL A 69 20.78 5.33 13.49
CA VAL A 69 19.51 4.82 12.94
C VAL A 69 19.80 3.64 12.01
N SER A 70 19.48 2.43 12.47
CA SER A 70 19.66 1.23 11.67
C SER A 70 18.53 1.02 10.67
N ARG A 71 18.87 0.57 9.47
CA ARG A 71 17.88 0.12 8.46
C ARG A 71 17.14 -1.15 8.89
N SER A 72 17.75 -1.97 9.76
CA SER A 72 17.07 -3.17 10.28
C SER A 72 15.84 -2.80 11.09
N ASP A 73 15.93 -1.72 11.86
CA ASP A 73 14.91 -1.33 12.84
C ASP A 73 13.71 -0.68 12.15
N ALA A 74 13.90 -0.21 10.90
CA ALA A 74 12.84 0.31 10.05
C ALA A 74 12.03 -0.79 9.32
N LYS A 75 12.44 -2.07 9.44
CA LYS A 75 11.68 -3.18 8.87
C LYS A 75 10.40 -3.39 9.66
N VAL A 76 9.30 -3.64 8.95
CA VAL A 76 8.04 -4.01 9.57
C VAL A 76 7.85 -5.51 9.43
N ASP A 77 7.69 -6.21 10.56
CA ASP A 77 7.55 -7.67 10.58
C ASP A 77 6.12 -8.14 10.36
N LYS A 78 5.11 -7.31 10.67
CA LYS A 78 3.69 -7.63 10.46
C LYS A 78 3.15 -6.94 9.21
N PHE A 79 2.96 -7.76 8.18
CA PHE A 79 2.32 -7.38 6.93
C PHE A 79 1.61 -8.60 6.33
N ASP A 80 0.56 -8.33 5.57
CA ASP A 80 -0.18 -9.33 4.83
C ASP A 80 0.36 -9.43 3.40
N GLU A 81 0.58 -10.67 2.94
CA GLU A 81 0.89 -10.97 1.54
C GLU A 81 -0.27 -11.75 0.91
N THR A 82 -0.89 -11.18 -0.14
CA THR A 82 -1.82 -11.90 -0.99
C THR A 82 -1.11 -12.35 -2.26
N LYS A 83 -1.21 -13.64 -2.61
CA LYS A 83 -0.58 -14.17 -3.83
C LYS A 83 -1.29 -13.65 -5.08
N LEU A 84 -0.48 -13.19 -6.04
CA LEU A 84 -0.89 -12.93 -7.41
C LEU A 84 -0.21 -13.93 -8.35
N LEU A 85 -0.74 -14.07 -9.56
CA LEU A 85 -0.20 -14.89 -10.62
C LEU A 85 0.86 -14.12 -11.42
N ASN A 86 1.82 -14.83 -12.00
CA ASN A 86 2.86 -14.23 -12.84
C ASN A 86 2.29 -13.92 -14.23
N PHE A 87 2.71 -12.80 -14.83
CA PHE A 87 2.26 -12.43 -16.18
C PHE A 87 2.81 -13.35 -17.26
N TYR A 88 4.03 -13.88 -17.06
CA TYR A 88 4.71 -14.71 -18.04
C TYR A 88 4.74 -16.18 -17.63
N SER A 89 4.76 -17.03 -18.65
CA SER A 89 5.01 -18.46 -18.59
C SER A 89 6.11 -18.83 -19.59
N ALA A 90 6.40 -20.12 -19.75
CA ALA A 90 7.32 -20.59 -20.79
C ALA A 90 6.84 -20.30 -22.23
N VAL A 91 5.53 -20.09 -22.43
CA VAL A 91 4.92 -19.86 -23.75
C VAL A 91 4.60 -18.38 -24.02
N GLY A 92 4.97 -17.48 -23.10
CA GLY A 92 4.70 -16.04 -23.20
C GLY A 92 3.68 -15.53 -22.17
N ILE A 93 3.01 -14.43 -22.49
CA ILE A 93 2.07 -13.73 -21.61
C ILE A 93 0.83 -14.60 -21.37
N ASN A 94 0.42 -14.70 -20.11
CA ASN A 94 -0.79 -15.39 -19.69
C ASN A 94 -1.88 -14.37 -19.32
N PHE A 95 -2.80 -14.10 -20.25
CA PHE A 95 -3.90 -13.15 -20.05
C PHE A 95 -4.92 -13.59 -18.99
N GLN A 96 -5.08 -14.89 -18.76
CA GLN A 96 -5.97 -15.38 -17.70
C GLN A 96 -5.39 -15.05 -16.32
N ASN A 97 -4.06 -15.10 -16.18
CA ASN A 97 -3.39 -14.68 -14.95
C ASN A 97 -3.61 -13.18 -14.70
N ILE A 98 -3.52 -12.35 -15.75
CA ILE A 98 -3.80 -10.91 -15.65
C ILE A 98 -5.23 -10.68 -15.17
N ALA A 99 -6.22 -11.27 -15.84
CA ALA A 99 -7.63 -11.12 -15.46
C ALA A 99 -7.92 -11.62 -14.02
N SER A 100 -7.25 -12.69 -13.60
CA SER A 100 -7.35 -13.20 -12.23
C SER A 100 -6.75 -12.23 -11.21
N ASN A 101 -5.61 -11.60 -11.54
CA ASN A 101 -4.99 -10.58 -10.70
C ASN A 101 -5.90 -9.34 -10.59
N ASP A 102 -6.50 -8.90 -11.70
CA ASP A 102 -7.44 -7.76 -11.71
C ASP A 102 -8.64 -8.01 -10.78
N ALA A 103 -9.18 -9.24 -10.79
CA ALA A 103 -10.25 -9.65 -9.89
C ALA A 103 -9.80 -9.63 -8.41
N MET A 104 -8.59 -10.10 -8.12
CA MET A 104 -8.00 -10.07 -6.77
C MET A 104 -7.76 -8.64 -6.27
N ILE A 105 -7.20 -7.77 -7.12
CA ILE A 105 -6.97 -6.36 -6.82
C ILE A 105 -8.31 -5.65 -6.58
N SER A 106 -9.30 -5.87 -7.43
CA SER A 106 -10.66 -5.33 -7.26
C SER A 106 -11.30 -5.78 -5.96
N SER A 107 -11.16 -7.07 -5.60
CA SER A 107 -11.63 -7.60 -4.33
C SER A 107 -10.97 -6.90 -3.14
N LYS A 108 -9.65 -6.66 -3.20
CA LYS A 108 -8.90 -5.94 -2.16
C LYS A 108 -9.36 -4.48 -2.01
N ILE A 109 -9.51 -3.76 -3.12
CA ILE A 109 -10.02 -2.39 -3.11
C ILE A 109 -11.42 -2.35 -2.51
N ASN A 110 -12.33 -3.23 -2.95
CA ASN A 110 -13.70 -3.31 -2.44
C ASN A 110 -13.75 -3.66 -0.94
N LYS A 111 -12.85 -4.51 -0.45
CA LYS A 111 -12.73 -4.79 0.99
C LYS A 111 -12.41 -3.52 1.76
N LEU A 112 -11.39 -2.75 1.33
CA LEU A 112 -11.00 -1.52 2.00
C LEU A 112 -12.09 -0.44 1.93
N VAL A 113 -12.78 -0.32 0.79
CA VAL A 113 -13.93 0.58 0.65
C VAL A 113 -15.05 0.25 1.64
N LYS A 114 -15.36 -1.04 1.84
CA LYS A 114 -16.34 -1.48 2.86
C LYS A 114 -15.88 -1.19 4.29
N GLU A 115 -14.57 -1.13 4.53
CA GLU A 115 -13.97 -0.75 5.81
C GLU A 115 -13.88 0.79 6.01
N GLY A 116 -14.44 1.57 5.08
CA GLY A 116 -14.50 3.03 5.15
C GLY A 116 -13.30 3.75 4.54
N TRP A 117 -12.40 3.03 3.87
CA TRP A 117 -11.27 3.65 3.17
C TRP A 117 -11.67 4.13 1.77
N GLU A 118 -11.28 5.34 1.43
CA GLU A 118 -11.44 5.92 0.11
C GLU A 118 -10.13 5.82 -0.68
N LEU A 119 -10.17 5.27 -1.89
CA LEU A 119 -9.01 5.26 -2.79
C LEU A 119 -8.79 6.66 -3.36
N LYS A 120 -7.68 7.31 -3.02
CA LYS A 120 -7.36 8.68 -3.47
C LYS A 120 -6.40 8.72 -4.64
N PHE A 121 -5.38 7.87 -4.63
CA PHE A 121 -4.33 7.88 -5.65
C PHE A 121 -3.93 6.48 -6.07
N VAL A 122 -3.57 6.33 -7.33
CA VAL A 122 -2.97 5.13 -7.90
C VAL A 122 -1.72 5.54 -8.64
N LEU A 123 -0.58 4.95 -8.28
CA LEU A 123 0.73 5.27 -8.82
C LEU A 123 1.38 3.98 -9.31
N SER A 124 1.71 3.89 -10.60
CA SER A 124 2.39 2.74 -11.16
C SER A 124 3.82 3.09 -11.57
N GLY A 125 4.72 2.14 -11.42
CA GLY A 125 6.11 2.20 -11.84
C GLY A 125 6.55 0.88 -12.43
N VAL A 126 7.55 0.92 -13.30
CA VAL A 126 8.13 -0.26 -13.94
C VAL A 126 9.63 -0.19 -13.75
N GLU A 127 10.21 -1.28 -13.25
CA GLU A 127 11.65 -1.50 -13.31
C GLU A 127 11.92 -2.51 -14.44
N SER A 128 12.72 -2.08 -15.41
CA SER A 128 13.27 -2.90 -16.49
C SER A 128 14.76 -2.60 -16.54
N ASP A 129 15.59 -3.58 -16.19
CA ASP A 129 17.05 -3.40 -16.21
C ASP A 129 17.57 -3.62 -17.64
N ALA A 130 17.63 -2.55 -18.44
CA ALA A 130 17.87 -2.58 -19.89
C ALA A 130 19.32 -2.94 -20.33
N GLY A 131 19.99 -3.87 -19.66
CA GLY A 131 21.33 -4.37 -19.99
C GLY A 131 21.36 -5.46 -21.08
N LYS A 132 22.55 -5.77 -21.60
CA LYS A 132 22.75 -6.91 -22.51
C LYS A 132 22.56 -8.22 -21.74
N GLY A 133 21.46 -8.92 -22.01
CA GLY A 133 21.07 -10.17 -21.34
C GLY A 133 19.78 -10.05 -20.52
N ASP A 134 19.10 -8.90 -20.57
CA ASP A 134 17.86 -8.68 -19.85
C ASP A 134 16.71 -9.56 -20.34
N GLY A 135 15.96 -10.06 -19.37
CA GLY A 135 14.66 -10.70 -19.56
C GLY A 135 13.76 -10.53 -18.34
N THR A 136 14.12 -9.72 -17.35
CA THR A 136 13.41 -9.64 -16.07
C THR A 136 12.92 -8.22 -15.79
N GLY A 137 11.81 -8.13 -15.06
CA GLY A 137 11.27 -6.85 -14.65
C GLY A 137 10.17 -7.02 -13.63
N ILE A 138 9.78 -5.89 -13.04
CA ILE A 138 8.66 -5.81 -12.11
C ILE A 138 7.77 -4.63 -12.47
N PHE A 139 6.47 -4.88 -12.42
CA PHE A 139 5.46 -3.83 -12.34
C PHE A 139 5.12 -3.62 -10.88
N ILE A 140 5.21 -2.39 -10.40
CA ILE A 140 4.83 -2.02 -9.04
C ILE A 140 3.71 -0.98 -9.11
N THR A 141 2.58 -1.24 -8.46
CA THR A 141 1.49 -0.28 -8.35
C THR A 141 1.16 -0.02 -6.89
N ARG A 142 1.10 1.25 -6.49
CA ARG A 142 0.73 1.70 -5.15
C ARG A 142 -0.65 2.34 -5.19
N PHE A 143 -1.54 1.81 -4.37
CA PHE A 143 -2.88 2.32 -4.12
C PHE A 143 -2.85 3.05 -2.77
N ILE A 144 -3.10 4.35 -2.78
CA ILE A 144 -3.10 5.18 -1.59
C ILE A 144 -4.54 5.44 -1.18
N PHE A 145 -4.89 4.93 -0.01
CA PHE A 145 -6.19 5.07 0.61
C PHE A 145 -6.16 6.12 1.72
N TYR A 146 -7.30 6.76 1.92
CA TYR A 146 -7.55 7.77 2.95
C TYR A 146 -8.81 7.42 3.71
N ARG A 147 -8.85 7.70 5.00
CA ARG A 147 -10.06 7.61 5.83
C ARG A 147 -10.06 8.77 6.82
N GLU A 148 -11.25 9.31 7.07
CA GLU A 148 -11.48 10.35 8.08
C GLU A 148 -11.67 9.79 9.47
#